data_AF-A0A8I1AU04-F1
#
_entry.id   AF-A0A8I1AU04-F1
#
_cell.length_a   1.000
_cell.length_b   1.000
_cell.length_c   1.000
_cell.angle_alpha   90.00
_cell.angle_beta   90.00
_cell.angle_gamma   90.00
#
_symmetry.space_group_name_H-M   'P 1'
#
loop_
_entity.id
_entity.type
_entity.pdbx_description
1 polymer ?
#
loop_
_entity_poly.entity_id
_entity_poly.type
_entity_poly.pdbx_seq_one_letter_code
_entity_poly.pdbx_strand_id
1 'polypeptide(L)'
;NRQDVARAALGCEVIVHAVNPPGYRRWGELVLPMIDNTIAVASAQGATIVLPGTIYNYGPDAFPLLRETSPQHPLTRKGAIRVEL
;
A
#
# COMPACT_ATOMS: atom_id res chain seq x y z
N ASN A 1 -13.37 8.42 0.05
CA ASN A 1 -12.46 9.58 -0.12
C ASN A 1 -11.83 9.91 1.26
N ARG A 2 -10.93 10.90 1.41
CA ARG A 2 -10.22 11.14 2.70
C ARG A 2 -11.13 11.34 3.90
N GLN A 3 -12.22 12.09 3.74
CA GLN A 3 -13.15 12.37 4.83
C GLN A 3 -13.87 11.12 5.32
N ASP A 4 -14.20 10.19 4.40
CA ASP A 4 -14.78 8.90 4.77
C ASP A 4 -13.80 8.07 5.61
N VAL A 5 -12.52 8.05 5.21
CA VAL A 5 -11.47 7.35 5.96
C VAL A 5 -11.28 7.97 7.34
N ALA A 6 -11.24 9.30 7.43
CA ALA A 6 -11.11 10.02 8.70
C ALA A 6 -12.24 9.68 9.68
N ARG A 7 -13.47 9.64 9.17
CA ARG A 7 -14.67 9.31 9.96
C ARG A 7 -14.65 7.85 10.41
N ALA A 8 -14.27 6.93 9.53
CA ALA A 8 -14.21 5.50 9.84
C ALA A 8 -13.09 5.17 10.84
N ALA A 9 -12.01 5.95 10.85
CA ALA A 9 -10.85 5.73 11.73
C ALA A 9 -10.98 6.36 13.12
N LEU A 10 -12.06 7.12 13.42
CA LEU A 10 -12.21 7.82 14.70
C LEU A 10 -12.11 6.84 15.89
N GLY A 11 -11.10 7.07 16.73
CA GLY A 11 -10.84 6.24 17.92
C GLY A 11 -10.11 4.93 17.63
N CYS A 12 -9.68 4.68 16.39
CA CYS A 12 -8.90 3.49 16.05
C CYS A 12 -7.42 3.68 16.39
N GLU A 13 -6.84 2.70 17.07
CA GLU A 13 -5.39 2.62 17.28
C GLU A 13 -4.66 1.99 16.08
N VAL A 14 -5.38 1.21 15.26
CA VAL A 14 -4.85 0.51 14.10
C VAL A 14 -5.80 0.61 12.91
N ILE A 15 -5.27 0.88 11.72
CA ILE A 15 -6.00 0.85 10.45
C ILE A 15 -5.40 -0.25 9.56
N VAL A 16 -6.21 -1.26 9.21
CA VAL A 16 -5.81 -2.31 8.26
C VAL A 16 -6.18 -1.88 6.84
N HIS A 17 -5.21 -1.41 6.05
CA HIS A 17 -5.40 -1.02 4.65
C HIS A 17 -5.39 -2.24 3.73
N ALA A 18 -6.45 -3.06 3.79
CA ALA A 18 -6.59 -4.27 2.97
C ALA A 18 -7.50 -4.07 1.73
N VAL A 19 -7.69 -2.83 1.28
CA VAL A 19 -8.56 -2.50 0.15
C VAL A 19 -7.77 -2.41 -1.16
N ASN A 20 -8.41 -2.78 -2.26
CA ASN A 20 -7.91 -2.54 -3.61
C ASN A 20 -9.00 -1.85 -4.45
N PRO A 21 -8.63 -1.18 -5.55
CA PRO A 21 -9.60 -0.63 -6.49
C PRO A 21 -10.63 -1.68 -6.94
N PRO A 22 -11.91 -1.31 -7.15
CA PRO A 22 -12.97 -2.24 -7.54
C PRO A 22 -12.63 -3.09 -8.77
N GLY A 23 -12.57 -4.40 -8.57
CA GLY A 23 -12.20 -5.36 -9.62
C GLY A 23 -10.74 -5.25 -10.10
N TYR A 24 -9.84 -4.69 -9.28
CA TYR A 24 -8.42 -4.45 -9.61
C TYR A 24 -8.19 -3.54 -10.83
N ARG A 25 -9.22 -2.79 -11.24
CA ARG A 25 -9.18 -1.87 -12.38
C ARG A 25 -8.50 -0.56 -11.98
N ARG A 26 -7.83 0.08 -12.95
CA ARG A 26 -7.15 1.38 -12.76
C ARG A 26 -6.18 1.39 -11.56
N TRP A 27 -5.53 0.25 -11.31
CA TRP A 27 -4.67 0.05 -10.15
C TRP A 27 -3.57 1.13 -10.06
N GLY A 28 -2.90 1.44 -11.17
CA GLY A 28 -1.89 2.49 -11.24
C GLY A 28 -2.39 3.91 -11.10
N GLU A 29 -3.70 4.14 -11.07
CA GLU A 29 -4.28 5.47 -10.84
C GLU A 29 -4.83 5.61 -9.42
N LEU A 30 -5.27 4.51 -8.81
CA LEU A 30 -6.09 4.56 -7.60
C LEU A 30 -5.36 4.09 -6.35
N VAL A 31 -4.37 3.21 -6.46
CA VAL A 31 -3.73 2.61 -5.27
C VAL A 31 -2.97 3.64 -4.44
N LEU A 32 -2.14 4.46 -5.07
CA LEU A 32 -1.37 5.50 -4.39
C LEU A 32 -2.31 6.52 -3.70
N PRO A 33 -3.31 7.11 -4.39
CA PRO A 33 -4.28 7.98 -3.70
C PRO A 33 -5.07 7.30 -2.58
N MET A 34 -5.35 6.00 -2.69
CA MET A 34 -6.06 5.25 -1.65
C MET A 34 -5.23 5.13 -0.37
N ILE A 35 -3.95 4.76 -0.48
CA ILE A 35 -3.07 4.67 0.69
C ILE A 35 -2.72 6.05 1.24
N ASP A 36 -2.53 7.07 0.40
CA ASP A 36 -2.25 8.46 0.83
C ASP A 36 -3.34 8.99 1.76
N ASN A 37 -4.61 8.69 1.46
CA ASN A 37 -5.72 9.06 2.33
C ASN A 37 -5.65 8.36 3.69
N THR A 38 -5.18 7.11 3.72
CA THR A 38 -5.02 6.35 4.96
C THR A 38 -3.84 6.88 5.77
N ILE A 39 -2.71 7.14 5.12
CA ILE A 39 -1.52 7.75 5.74
C ILE A 39 -1.85 9.09 6.36
N ALA A 40 -2.52 9.98 5.62
CA ALA A 40 -2.89 11.30 6.13
C ALA A 40 -3.75 11.22 7.40
N VAL A 41 -4.70 10.28 7.45
CA VAL A 41 -5.59 10.08 8.60
C VAL A 41 -4.85 9.45 9.77
N ALA A 42 -4.08 8.39 9.52
CA ALA A 42 -3.32 7.67 10.54
C ALA A 42 -2.31 8.60 11.22
N SER A 43 -1.57 9.39 10.45
CA SER A 43 -0.62 10.38 10.96
C SER A 43 -1.29 11.45 11.82
N ALA A 44 -2.50 11.91 11.45
CA ALA A 44 -3.23 12.91 12.22
C ALA A 44 -3.80 12.35 13.55
N GLN A 45 -4.09 11.05 13.61
CA GLN A 45 -4.73 10.41 14.77
C GLN A 45 -3.74 9.61 15.63
N GLY A 46 -2.50 9.45 15.19
CA GLY A 46 -1.51 8.59 15.86
C GLY A 46 -1.82 7.09 15.71
N ALA A 47 -2.54 6.70 14.66
CA ALA A 47 -2.90 5.31 14.42
C ALA A 47 -1.81 4.55 13.64
N THR A 48 -1.61 3.27 13.95
CA THR A 48 -0.70 2.40 13.20
C THR A 48 -1.38 1.89 11.93
N ILE A 49 -0.66 1.87 10.80
CA ILE A 49 -1.16 1.27 9.56
C ILE A 49 -0.61 -0.14 9.42
N VAL A 50 -1.50 -1.11 9.19
CA VAL A 50 -1.13 -2.43 8.68
C VAL A 50 -1.47 -2.47 7.20
N LEU A 51 -0.45 -2.67 6.37
CA LEU A 51 -0.58 -2.74 4.92
C LEU A 51 -0.16 -4.14 4.44
N PRO A 52 -1.11 -5.01 4.08
CA PRO A 52 -0.79 -6.28 3.44
C PRO A 52 0.03 -6.08 2.16
N GLY A 53 1.17 -6.75 2.11
CA GLY A 53 2.15 -6.71 1.03
C GLY A 53 1.80 -7.57 -0.17
N THR A 54 2.54 -7.36 -1.26
CA THR A 54 2.71 -8.34 -2.35
C THR A 54 4.20 -8.44 -2.65
N ILE A 55 4.62 -9.46 -3.39
CA ILE A 55 6.02 -9.64 -3.82
C ILE A 55 6.32 -9.02 -5.21
N TYR A 56 5.39 -8.23 -5.76
CA TYR A 56 5.49 -7.73 -7.14
C TYR A 56 6.65 -6.75 -7.35
N ASN A 57 7.14 -6.14 -6.27
CA ASN A 57 8.27 -5.21 -6.24
C ASN A 57 9.62 -5.88 -6.48
N TYR A 58 9.72 -7.21 -6.40
CA TYR A 58 10.99 -7.93 -6.58
C TYR A 58 11.18 -8.40 -8.03
N GLY A 59 12.42 -8.34 -8.50
CA GLY A 59 12.86 -8.86 -9.80
C GLY A 59 13.52 -10.24 -9.70
N PRO A 60 13.81 -10.88 -10.84
CA PRO A 60 14.52 -12.17 -10.88
C PRO A 60 15.89 -12.17 -10.20
N ASP A 61 16.50 -11.00 -10.07
CA ASP A 61 17.78 -10.75 -9.39
C ASP A 61 17.72 -10.92 -7.85
N ALA A 62 16.53 -11.02 -7.27
CA ALA A 62 16.31 -11.17 -5.83
C ALA A 62 15.96 -12.62 -5.40
N PHE A 63 15.74 -13.53 -6.35
CA PHE A 63 15.30 -14.91 -6.10
C PHE A 63 16.49 -15.87 -5.86
N PRO A 64 16.28 -17.06 -5.26
CA PRO A 64 15.00 -17.71 -4.92
C PRO A 64 14.44 -17.36 -3.54
N LEU A 65 15.24 -16.74 -2.67
CA LEU A 65 14.85 -16.45 -1.29
C LEU A 65 14.88 -14.94 -1.04
N LEU A 66 13.69 -14.36 -0.92
CA LEU A 66 13.50 -12.95 -0.61
C LEU A 66 13.85 -12.66 0.86
N ARG A 67 14.42 -11.48 1.10
CA ARG A 67 14.61 -10.87 2.42
C ARG A 67 14.04 -9.46 2.40
N GLU A 68 13.85 -8.88 3.58
CA GLU A 68 13.39 -7.50 3.74
C GLU A 68 14.34 -6.49 3.07
N THR A 69 15.63 -6.84 2.94
CA THR A 69 16.67 -6.04 2.29
C THR A 69 16.95 -6.42 0.83
N SER A 70 16.18 -7.35 0.24
CA SER A 70 16.33 -7.74 -1.16
C SER A 70 16.11 -6.54 -2.10
N PRO A 71 16.86 -6.43 -3.23
CA PRO A 71 16.68 -5.35 -4.18
C PRO A 71 15.28 -5.39 -4.80
N GLN A 72 14.66 -4.21 -4.92
CA GLN A 72 13.33 -4.06 -5.50
C GLN A 72 13.45 -3.55 -6.95
N HIS A 73 13.78 -4.45 -7.88
CA HIS A 73 13.93 -4.16 -9.31
C HIS A 73 12.82 -4.83 -10.14
N PRO A 74 11.57 -4.35 -10.07
CA PRO A 74 10.45 -5.00 -10.71
C PRO A 74 10.50 -4.87 -12.24
N LEU A 75 10.08 -5.92 -12.95
CA LEU A 75 9.93 -5.92 -14.41
C LEU A 75 8.49 -5.66 -14.88
N THR A 76 7.57 -5.34 -13.96
CA THR A 76 6.15 -5.15 -14.26
C THR A 76 5.68 -3.78 -13.83
N ARG A 77 4.67 -3.24 -14.53
CA ARG A 77 4.00 -1.99 -14.15
C ARG A 77 3.46 -2.04 -12.72
N LYS A 78 2.92 -3.19 -12.30
CA LYS A 78 2.41 -3.36 -10.93
C LYS A 78 3.52 -3.34 -9.89
N GLY A 79 4.66 -3.93 -10.21
CA GLY A 79 5.82 -3.89 -9.35
C GLY A 79 6.37 -2.49 -9.17
N ALA A 80 6.46 -1.70 -10.25
CA ALA A 80 6.92 -0.31 -10.17
C ALA A 80 6.06 0.55 -9.22
N ILE A 81 4.73 0.43 -9.30
CA ILE A 81 3.81 1.09 -8.37
C ILE A 81 4.03 0.63 -6.92
N ARG A 82 4.43 -0.63 -6.72
CA ARG A 82 4.67 -1.16 -5.38
C ARG A 82 5.98 -0.68 -4.76
N VAL A 83 6.96 -0.28 -5.59
CA VAL A 83 8.21 0.36 -5.14
C VAL A 83 7.98 1.81 -4.74
N GLU A 84 7.04 2.50 -5.41
CA GLU A 84 6.69 3.90 -5.10
C GLU A 84 5.89 4.03 -3.79
N LEU A 85 5.14 3.00 -3.43
CA LEU A 85 4.24 2.96 -2.28
C LEU A 85 4.97 2.71 -0.96
#